data_AF-A0AAJ0FMP1-F1
#
_entry.id   AF-A0AAJ0FMP1-F1
#
_cell.length_a   1.000
_cell.length_b   1.000
_cell.length_c   1.000
_cell.angle_alpha   90.00
_cell.angle_beta   90.00
_cell.angle_gamma   90.00
#
_symmetry.space_group_name_H-M   'P 1'
#
loop_
_entity.id
_entity.type
_entity.pdbx_description
1 polymer ?
#
loop_
_entity_poly.entity_id
_entity_poly.type
_entity_poly.pdbx_seq_one_letter_code
_entity_poly.pdbx_strand_id
1 'polypeptide(L)'
;MNAVGHIIGYGSGAINLPQILGPTLGNTQFQQLAVIAASAILITTGITCWAVRENVLVPAKKSKPRSSFDVLRQIYSTIRHLPPRIRAICWAQFWSWIGWFPFLFYSTTWVGETYFRYDVPADAKLSKDTLGQMGRIGSTSLVFYSTITCLGAFVLPLFVKSPDEGNYTARPPPAVAGVLKKFRELKPDLLSMWIFGHLMFAGAMFMAPFATSFRFATILVCLCGVPWTIAMWAPTALLGIEVNTLSSHSHNYRRLSNDGDIELPNMAGTSGLLEDAPESSSGELSGIYFGILNIYTTIPQFLGTLIAAVVFAVLEPGKSRELAGEEGAPRTDGPNAIAICLFIGAGCAVVASIATRKLRNL
;
A
#
# COMPACT_ATOMS: atom_id res chain seq x y z
N MET A 1 -0.62 -10.48 7.02
CA MET A 1 0.63 -11.08 6.50
C MET A 1 1.78 -10.07 6.41
N ASN A 2 1.62 -8.91 5.76
CA ASN A 2 2.74 -7.98 5.51
C ASN A 2 3.49 -7.52 6.79
N ALA A 3 2.76 -7.15 7.84
CA ALA A 3 3.37 -6.74 9.11
C ALA A 3 4.24 -7.83 9.78
N VAL A 4 3.83 -9.11 9.69
CA VAL A 4 4.62 -10.23 10.22
C VAL A 4 5.92 -10.40 9.43
N GLY A 5 5.86 -10.26 8.10
CA GLY A 5 7.04 -10.30 7.24
C GLY A 5 8.05 -9.19 7.56
N HIS A 6 7.58 -7.96 7.81
CA HIS A 6 8.44 -6.85 8.20
C HIS A 6 9.16 -7.11 9.54
N ILE A 7 8.46 -7.64 10.55
CA ILE A 7 9.07 -7.95 11.86
C ILE A 7 10.12 -9.04 11.72
N ILE A 8 9.81 -10.12 11.00
CA ILE A 8 10.75 -11.21 10.77
C ILE A 8 11.96 -10.70 9.97
N GLY A 9 11.75 -9.88 8.93
CA GLY A 9 12.81 -9.28 8.12
C GLY A 9 13.73 -8.36 8.92
N TYR A 10 13.18 -7.40 9.67
CA TYR A 10 14.00 -6.49 10.49
C TYR A 10 14.63 -7.20 11.70
N GLY A 11 13.89 -8.12 12.34
CA GLY A 11 14.39 -8.92 13.46
C GLY A 11 15.55 -9.83 13.05
N SER A 12 15.44 -10.50 11.91
CA SER A 12 16.54 -11.31 11.36
C SER A 12 17.74 -10.45 10.94
N GLY A 13 17.51 -9.26 10.36
CA GLY A 13 18.58 -8.31 10.04
C GLY A 13 19.29 -7.71 11.28
N ALA A 14 18.61 -7.63 12.42
CA ALA A 14 19.19 -7.12 13.68
C ALA A 14 20.05 -8.17 14.43
N ILE A 15 19.89 -9.45 14.10
CA ILE A 15 20.61 -10.56 14.73
C ILE A 15 21.81 -10.94 13.86
N ASN A 16 22.97 -11.17 14.48
CA ASN A 16 24.15 -11.68 13.78
C ASN A 16 23.97 -13.17 13.43
N LEU A 17 23.27 -13.47 12.32
CA LEU A 17 23.04 -14.85 11.87
C LEU A 17 24.33 -15.69 11.70
N PRO A 18 25.45 -15.15 11.18
CA PRO A 18 26.68 -15.95 11.03
C PRO A 18 27.23 -16.47 12.36
N GLN A 19 26.96 -15.77 13.46
CA GLN A 19 27.37 -16.18 14.80
C GLN A 19 26.46 -17.27 15.39
N ILE A 20 25.20 -17.35 14.96
CA ILE A 20 24.19 -18.28 15.50
C ILE A 20 24.08 -19.55 14.66
N LEU A 21 24.05 -19.42 13.33
CA LEU A 21 23.87 -20.53 12.39
C LEU A 21 25.21 -21.07 11.85
N GLY A 22 26.32 -20.38 12.15
CA GLY A 22 27.63 -20.69 11.58
C GLY A 22 27.70 -20.41 10.07
N PRO A 23 28.81 -20.74 9.40
CA PRO A 23 29.01 -20.50 7.96
C PRO A 23 28.29 -21.51 7.05
N THR A 24 27.47 -22.41 7.61
CA THR A 24 26.86 -23.55 6.89
C THR A 24 25.88 -23.12 5.78
N LEU A 25 25.18 -22.00 5.97
CA LEU A 25 24.20 -21.46 5.01
C LEU A 25 24.76 -20.32 4.16
N GLY A 26 25.98 -19.85 4.42
CA GLY A 26 26.60 -18.71 3.74
C GLY A 26 27.64 -18.02 4.61
N ASN A 27 28.56 -17.29 3.98
CA ASN A 27 29.68 -16.62 4.65
C ASN A 27 29.32 -15.20 5.11
N THR A 28 28.27 -14.61 4.54
CA THR A 28 27.80 -13.25 4.88
C THR A 28 26.37 -13.26 5.39
N GLN A 29 26.01 -12.26 6.19
CA GLN A 29 24.65 -12.11 6.71
C GLN A 29 23.61 -12.04 5.58
N PHE A 30 23.94 -11.34 4.49
CA PHE A 30 23.07 -11.23 3.32
C PHE A 30 22.86 -12.59 2.62
N GLN A 31 23.91 -13.39 2.44
CA GLN A 31 23.81 -14.72 1.85
C GLN A 31 22.90 -15.63 2.67
N GLN A 32 23.07 -15.63 4.00
CA GLN A 32 22.25 -16.45 4.89
C GLN A 32 20.77 -16.01 4.88
N LEU A 33 20.50 -14.71 4.93
CA LEU A 33 19.13 -14.17 4.82
C LEU A 33 18.49 -14.54 3.48
N ALA A 34 19.24 -14.49 2.38
CA ALA A 34 18.76 -14.86 1.06
C ALA A 34 18.38 -16.35 0.97
N VAL A 35 19.20 -17.24 1.55
CA VAL A 35 18.91 -18.69 1.60
C VAL A 35 17.68 -18.98 2.45
N ILE A 36 17.54 -18.33 3.62
CA ILE A 36 16.36 -18.48 4.49
C ILE A 36 15.09 -18.01 3.76
N ALA A 37 15.15 -16.86 3.10
CA ALA A 37 14.03 -16.32 2.33
C ALA A 37 13.64 -17.23 1.15
N ALA A 38 14.62 -17.73 0.39
CA ALA A 38 14.40 -18.67 -0.70
C ALA A 38 13.76 -19.97 -0.20
N SER A 39 14.25 -20.50 0.92
CA SER A 39 13.69 -21.70 1.56
C SER A 39 12.23 -21.48 1.97
N ALA A 40 11.92 -20.34 2.59
CA ALA A 40 10.56 -20.00 2.97
C ALA A 40 9.62 -19.87 1.76
N ILE A 41 10.09 -19.27 0.66
CA ILE A 41 9.33 -19.18 -0.60
C ILE A 41 9.09 -20.58 -1.18
N LEU A 42 10.10 -21.45 -1.22
CA LEU A 42 9.96 -22.81 -1.74
C LEU A 42 8.98 -23.65 -0.91
N ILE A 43 9.07 -23.56 0.43
CA ILE A 43 8.17 -24.28 1.33
C ILE A 43 6.73 -23.78 1.16
N THR A 44 6.51 -22.47 1.20
CA THR A 44 5.16 -21.89 1.06
C THR A 44 4.56 -22.16 -0.31
N THR A 45 5.35 -22.06 -1.38
CA THR A 45 4.93 -22.42 -2.74
C THR A 45 4.61 -23.91 -2.82
N GLY A 46 5.47 -24.77 -2.28
CA GLY A 46 5.26 -26.22 -2.27
C GLY A 46 4.00 -26.64 -1.51
N ILE A 47 3.74 -26.03 -0.35
CA ILE A 47 2.49 -26.23 0.40
C ILE A 47 1.29 -25.79 -0.45
N THR A 48 1.39 -24.65 -1.14
CA THR A 48 0.30 -24.15 -2.01
C THR A 48 0.03 -25.12 -3.16
N CYS A 49 1.08 -25.58 -3.86
CA CYS A 49 0.97 -26.57 -4.93
C CYS A 49 0.40 -27.91 -4.46
N TRP A 50 0.67 -28.29 -3.21
CA TRP A 50 0.16 -29.54 -2.63
C TRP A 50 -1.28 -29.41 -2.11
N ALA A 51 -1.62 -28.28 -1.47
CA ALA A 51 -2.90 -28.09 -0.79
C ALA A 51 -4.01 -27.54 -1.71
N VAL A 52 -3.66 -26.72 -2.71
CA VAL A 52 -4.64 -26.10 -3.60
C VAL A 52 -4.93 -27.05 -4.77
N ARG A 53 -6.14 -27.60 -4.80
CA ARG A 53 -6.67 -28.29 -5.97
C ARG A 53 -7.39 -27.28 -6.86
N GLU A 54 -6.88 -27.06 -8.07
CA GLU A 54 -7.55 -26.20 -9.04
C GLU A 54 -8.77 -26.90 -9.65
N ASN A 55 -9.87 -26.16 -9.81
CA ASN A 55 -11.02 -26.64 -10.56
C ASN A 55 -10.69 -26.58 -12.06
N VAL A 56 -10.96 -27.65 -12.79
CA VAL A 56 -10.75 -27.70 -14.24
C VAL A 56 -11.54 -26.57 -14.90
N LEU A 57 -10.83 -25.67 -15.59
CA LEU A 57 -11.45 -24.63 -16.40
C LEU A 57 -12.20 -25.30 -17.54
N VAL A 58 -13.52 -25.45 -17.41
CA VAL A 58 -14.37 -25.91 -18.51
C VAL A 58 -14.48 -24.73 -19.48
N PRO A 59 -13.91 -24.82 -20.69
CA PRO A 59 -13.98 -23.72 -21.64
C PRO A 59 -15.45 -23.49 -21.98
N ALA A 60 -15.95 -22.26 -21.78
CA ALA A 60 -17.21 -21.87 -22.40
C ALA A 60 -17.08 -22.12 -23.90
N LYS A 61 -18.11 -22.71 -24.53
CA LYS A 61 -18.10 -23.36 -25.86
C LYS A 61 -17.63 -22.51 -27.06
N LYS A 62 -17.11 -21.29 -26.86
CA LYS A 62 -16.56 -20.37 -27.89
C LYS A 62 -15.38 -19.50 -27.41
N SER A 63 -14.51 -19.94 -26.49
CA SER A 63 -13.32 -19.13 -26.15
C SER A 63 -12.25 -19.25 -27.24
N LYS A 64 -12.15 -18.26 -28.14
CA LYS A 64 -10.95 -18.10 -28.99
C LYS A 64 -9.71 -17.92 -28.10
N PRO A 65 -8.53 -18.44 -28.49
CA PRO A 65 -7.29 -18.15 -27.77
C PRO A 65 -7.06 -16.64 -27.80
N ARG A 66 -7.07 -15.99 -26.63
CA ARG A 66 -6.82 -14.56 -26.53
C ARG A 66 -5.34 -14.29 -26.74
N SER A 67 -5.00 -13.40 -27.67
CA SER A 67 -3.64 -12.91 -27.82
C SER A 67 -3.26 -12.04 -26.62
N SER A 68 -1.98 -11.99 -26.25
CA SER A 68 -1.47 -11.06 -25.23
C SER A 68 -1.83 -9.60 -25.55
N PHE A 69 -1.97 -9.26 -26.83
CA PHE A 69 -2.42 -7.93 -27.26
C PHE A 69 -3.91 -7.68 -26.95
N ASP A 70 -4.75 -8.71 -27.04
CA ASP A 70 -6.16 -8.61 -26.70
C ASP A 70 -6.34 -8.33 -25.20
N VAL A 71 -5.50 -8.93 -24.35
CA VAL A 71 -5.47 -8.65 -22.90
C VAL A 71 -5.07 -7.20 -22.63
N LEU A 72 -4.03 -6.68 -23.30
CA LEU A 72 -3.60 -5.29 -23.11
C LEU A 72 -4.68 -4.31 -23.60
N ARG A 73 -5.34 -4.61 -24.74
CA ARG A 73 -6.47 -3.84 -25.26
C ARG A 73 -7.66 -3.86 -24.31
N GLN A 74 -7.95 -5.01 -23.69
CA GLN A 74 -9.00 -5.17 -22.69
C GLN A 74 -8.71 -4.34 -21.43
N ILE A 75 -7.48 -4.38 -20.92
CA ILE A 75 -7.05 -3.54 -19.78
C ILE A 75 -7.20 -2.07 -20.13
N TYR A 76 -6.73 -1.63 -21.30
CA TYR A 76 -6.85 -0.25 -21.75
C TYR A 76 -8.31 0.21 -21.86
N SER A 77 -9.17 -0.61 -22.47
CA SER A 77 -10.61 -0.34 -22.57
C SER A 77 -11.26 -0.26 -21.19
N THR A 78 -10.89 -1.15 -20.28
CA THR A 78 -11.43 -1.18 -18.92
C THR A 78 -11.02 0.07 -18.16
N ILE A 79 -9.75 0.49 -18.24
CA ILE A 79 -9.26 1.75 -17.64
C ILE A 79 -10.08 2.96 -18.12
N ARG A 80 -10.42 3.02 -19.42
CA ARG A 80 -11.26 4.09 -19.98
C ARG A 80 -12.70 4.07 -19.44
N HIS A 81 -13.25 2.90 -19.15
CA HIS A 81 -14.66 2.69 -18.81
C HIS A 81 -14.90 2.22 -17.35
N LEU A 82 -13.96 2.49 -16.44
CA LEU A 82 -14.08 2.12 -15.03
C LEU A 82 -15.35 2.68 -14.39
N PRO A 83 -16.08 1.87 -13.58
CA PRO A 83 -17.18 2.35 -12.75
C PRO A 83 -16.76 3.54 -11.86
N PRO A 84 -17.64 4.52 -11.57
CA PRO A 84 -17.27 5.74 -10.87
C PRO A 84 -16.61 5.52 -9.50
N ARG A 85 -17.07 4.52 -8.74
CA ARG A 85 -16.56 4.19 -7.39
C ARG A 85 -15.16 3.59 -7.46
N ILE A 86 -14.93 2.60 -8.32
CA ILE A 86 -13.59 2.01 -8.55
C ILE A 86 -12.62 3.07 -9.07
N ARG A 87 -13.06 3.91 -10.01
CA ARG A 87 -12.25 5.02 -10.55
C ARG A 87 -11.81 5.98 -9.44
N ALA A 88 -12.69 6.31 -8.50
CA ALA A 88 -12.36 7.18 -7.37
C ALA A 88 -11.30 6.54 -6.44
N ILE A 89 -11.42 5.24 -6.15
CA ILE A 89 -10.42 4.48 -5.37
C ILE A 89 -9.06 4.52 -6.08
N CYS A 90 -9.02 4.24 -7.38
CA CYS A 90 -7.79 4.28 -8.18
C CYS A 90 -7.14 5.67 -8.17
N TRP A 91 -7.90 6.75 -8.33
CA TRP A 91 -7.35 8.12 -8.28
C TRP A 91 -6.86 8.50 -6.88
N ALA A 92 -7.57 8.13 -5.82
CA ALA A 92 -7.09 8.32 -4.46
C ALA A 92 -5.77 7.57 -4.24
N GLN A 93 -5.66 6.34 -4.74
CA GLN A 93 -4.46 5.52 -4.68
C GLN A 93 -3.28 6.17 -5.44
N PHE A 94 -3.54 6.72 -6.63
CA PHE A 94 -2.55 7.39 -7.46
C PHE A 94 -1.89 8.55 -6.72
N TRP A 95 -2.69 9.50 -6.23
CA TRP A 95 -2.19 10.67 -5.51
C TRP A 95 -1.52 10.29 -4.20
N SER A 96 -2.04 9.28 -3.50
CA SER A 96 -1.44 8.76 -2.28
C SER A 96 -0.04 8.20 -2.54
N TRP A 97 0.16 7.40 -3.60
CA TRP A 97 1.46 6.81 -3.90
C TRP A 97 2.52 7.81 -4.34
N ILE A 98 2.14 8.91 -5.00
CA ILE A 98 3.09 10.00 -5.27
C ILE A 98 3.66 10.53 -3.94
N GLY A 99 2.83 10.66 -2.91
CA GLY A 99 3.26 11.11 -1.58
C GLY A 99 4.03 10.05 -0.79
N TRP A 100 3.61 8.80 -0.83
CA TRP A 100 4.30 7.71 -0.12
C TRP A 100 5.67 7.39 -0.70
N PHE A 101 5.88 7.56 -2.01
CA PHE A 101 7.13 7.20 -2.65
C PHE A 101 8.37 7.88 -2.02
N PRO A 102 8.45 9.23 -1.92
CA PRO A 102 9.59 9.87 -1.27
C PRO A 102 9.79 9.44 0.19
N PHE A 103 8.70 9.20 0.92
CA PHE A 103 8.77 8.74 2.30
C PHE A 103 9.40 7.34 2.40
N LEU A 104 8.95 6.38 1.59
CA LEU A 104 9.44 5.01 1.63
C LEU A 104 10.91 4.89 1.23
N PHE A 105 11.36 5.71 0.28
CA PHE A 105 12.74 5.66 -0.23
C PHE A 105 13.72 6.53 0.56
N TYR A 106 13.28 7.69 1.06
CA TYR A 106 14.19 8.68 1.62
C TYR A 106 13.99 8.96 3.12
N SER A 107 13.01 8.37 3.81
CA SER A 107 12.77 8.64 5.24
C SER A 107 13.97 8.38 6.14
N THR A 108 14.68 7.26 5.96
CA THR A 108 15.89 6.93 6.73
C THR A 108 17.01 7.92 6.50
N THR A 109 17.27 8.22 5.23
CA THR A 109 18.28 9.17 4.81
C THR A 109 17.96 10.56 5.35
N TRP A 110 16.70 10.98 5.30
CA TRP A 110 16.25 12.26 5.85
C TRP A 110 16.47 12.38 7.35
N VAL A 111 16.09 11.37 8.13
CA VAL A 111 16.33 11.37 9.59
C VAL A 111 17.83 11.41 9.90
N GLY A 112 18.62 10.63 9.16
CA GLY A 112 20.08 10.62 9.27
C GLY A 112 20.68 11.99 8.95
N GLU A 113 20.33 12.60 7.82
CA GLU A 113 20.80 13.94 7.44
C GLU A 113 20.39 14.99 8.46
N THR A 114 19.16 14.92 8.98
CA THR A 114 18.67 15.84 10.01
C THR A 114 19.53 15.76 11.28
N TYR A 115 19.91 14.55 11.71
CA TYR A 115 20.81 14.36 12.84
C TYR A 115 22.19 14.98 12.57
N PHE A 116 22.80 14.68 11.42
CA PHE A 116 24.12 15.23 11.05
C PHE A 116 24.13 16.74 10.90
N ARG A 117 23.01 17.31 10.47
CA ARG A 117 22.87 18.73 10.24
C ARG A 117 22.69 19.54 11.51
N TYR A 118 21.90 19.05 12.46
CA TYR A 118 21.47 19.84 13.62
C TYR A 118 21.98 19.32 14.97
N ASP A 119 22.16 18.01 15.14
CA ASP A 119 22.36 17.39 16.46
C ASP A 119 23.76 16.80 16.67
N VAL A 120 24.61 16.72 15.63
CA VAL A 120 25.98 16.20 15.77
C VAL A 120 26.90 17.21 16.48
N PRO A 121 27.54 16.81 17.61
CA PRO A 121 28.57 17.59 18.29
C PRO A 121 29.73 17.98 17.35
N ALA A 122 30.24 19.21 17.47
CA ALA A 122 31.23 19.77 16.52
C ALA A 122 32.55 18.98 16.45
N ASP A 123 32.90 18.26 17.51
CA ASP A 123 34.04 17.35 17.66
C ASP A 123 33.85 16.00 16.93
N ALA A 124 32.61 15.53 16.76
CA ALA A 124 32.29 14.26 16.10
C ALA A 124 32.13 14.35 14.57
N LYS A 125 32.09 15.57 14.00
CA LYS A 125 31.97 15.80 12.54
C LYS A 125 33.18 15.35 11.73
N LEU A 126 34.31 15.04 12.38
CA LEU A 126 35.58 14.66 11.74
C LEU A 126 35.73 13.14 11.53
N SER A 127 34.71 12.33 11.82
CA SER A 127 34.82 10.87 11.67
C SER A 127 34.69 10.44 10.21
N LYS A 128 35.63 9.60 9.75
CA LYS A 128 35.74 9.08 8.38
C LYS A 128 34.55 8.24 7.92
N ASP A 129 33.62 7.89 8.82
CA ASP A 129 32.42 7.08 8.57
C ASP A 129 31.11 7.85 8.82
N THR A 130 30.99 9.05 8.24
CA THR A 130 29.78 9.88 8.37
C THR A 130 28.56 9.21 7.73
N LEU A 131 28.73 8.59 6.55
CA LEU A 131 27.62 7.98 5.81
C LEU A 131 27.10 6.69 6.47
N GLY A 132 27.99 5.84 6.99
CA GLY A 132 27.60 4.63 7.71
C GLY A 132 26.93 4.93 9.05
N GLN A 133 27.38 5.97 9.75
CA GLN A 133 26.70 6.46 10.95
C GLN A 133 25.32 7.04 10.63
N MET A 134 25.19 7.81 9.54
CA MET A 134 23.91 8.35 9.08
C MET A 134 22.87 7.24 8.84
N GLY A 135 23.30 6.16 8.17
CA GLY A 135 22.46 4.98 7.96
C GLY A 135 22.05 4.30 9.27
N ARG A 136 22.97 4.13 10.23
CA ARG A 136 22.69 3.49 11.55
C ARG A 136 21.74 4.31 12.43
N ILE A 137 21.91 5.62 12.44
CA ILE A 137 21.04 6.52 13.22
C ILE A 137 19.66 6.60 12.56
N GLY A 138 19.61 6.71 11.22
CA GLY A 138 18.37 6.67 10.46
C GLY A 138 17.60 5.36 10.65
N SER A 139 18.27 4.21 10.65
CA SER A 139 17.62 2.90 10.83
C SER A 139 16.99 2.70 12.21
N THR A 140 17.49 3.39 13.25
CA THR A 140 16.88 3.37 14.59
C THR A 140 15.44 3.90 14.56
N SER A 141 15.16 4.93 13.76
CA SER A 141 13.80 5.46 13.58
C SER A 141 12.86 4.44 12.92
N LEU A 142 13.38 3.61 12.01
CA LEU A 142 12.59 2.56 11.35
C LEU A 142 12.21 1.42 12.31
N VAL A 143 12.99 1.16 13.35
CA VAL A 143 12.63 0.15 14.36
C VAL A 143 11.35 0.55 15.10
N PHE A 144 11.25 1.82 15.49
CA PHE A 144 10.04 2.35 16.12
C PHE A 144 8.85 2.38 15.15
N TYR A 145 9.07 2.85 13.91
CA TYR A 145 8.07 2.78 12.84
C TYR A 145 7.55 1.35 12.62
N SER A 146 8.45 0.36 12.59
CA SER A 146 8.10 -1.05 12.40
C SER A 146 7.31 -1.63 13.57
N THR A 147 7.62 -1.18 14.79
CA THR A 147 6.86 -1.55 15.99
C THR A 147 5.44 -0.98 15.93
N ILE A 148 5.30 0.30 15.57
CA ILE A 148 3.99 0.95 15.43
C ILE A 148 3.17 0.30 14.32
N THR A 149 3.78 -0.01 13.18
CA THR A 149 3.09 -0.66 12.06
C THR A 149 2.69 -2.10 12.38
N CYS A 150 3.53 -2.83 13.13
CA CYS A 150 3.17 -4.14 13.69
C CYS A 150 1.93 -4.04 14.57
N LEU A 151 1.97 -3.19 15.60
CA LEU A 151 0.85 -3.01 16.52
C LEU A 151 -0.40 -2.55 15.77
N GLY A 152 -0.26 -1.58 14.87
CA GLY A 152 -1.34 -1.07 14.04
C GLY A 152 -1.99 -2.15 13.18
N ALA A 153 -1.23 -3.09 12.64
CA ALA A 153 -1.77 -4.18 11.83
C ALA A 153 -2.67 -5.16 12.62
N PHE A 154 -2.42 -5.36 13.92
CA PHE A 154 -3.28 -6.18 14.77
C PHE A 154 -4.40 -5.39 15.42
N VAL A 155 -4.10 -4.17 15.83
CA VAL A 155 -4.99 -3.33 16.64
C VAL A 155 -6.01 -2.62 15.75
N LEU A 156 -5.59 -1.91 14.69
CA LEU A 156 -6.48 -1.04 13.91
C LEU A 156 -7.69 -1.76 13.30
N PRO A 157 -7.59 -2.97 12.72
CA PRO A 157 -8.76 -3.66 12.20
C PRO A 157 -9.84 -3.93 13.24
N LEU A 158 -9.50 -4.04 14.54
CA LEU A 158 -10.47 -4.25 15.62
C LEU A 158 -11.32 -2.99 15.90
N PHE A 159 -10.79 -1.81 15.59
CA PHE A 159 -11.47 -0.52 15.80
C PHE A 159 -12.28 -0.06 14.58
N VAL A 160 -12.08 -0.67 13.42
CA VAL A 160 -12.80 -0.34 12.19
C VAL A 160 -14.11 -1.13 12.13
N LYS A 161 -15.18 -0.48 11.67
CA LYS A 161 -16.47 -1.13 11.51
C LYS A 161 -16.42 -2.15 10.37
N SER A 162 -16.88 -3.38 10.60
CA SER A 162 -17.01 -4.37 9.52
C SER A 162 -18.14 -3.97 8.56
N PRO A 163 -17.94 -4.04 7.23
CA PRO A 163 -18.98 -3.74 6.24
C PRO A 163 -20.24 -4.59 6.38
N ASP A 164 -20.11 -5.80 6.94
CA ASP A 164 -21.16 -6.83 6.99
C ASP A 164 -21.88 -6.95 8.34
N GLU A 165 -21.68 -6.02 9.29
CA GLU A 165 -22.44 -6.02 10.54
C GLU A 165 -23.91 -5.65 10.27
N GLY A 166 -24.71 -6.67 9.94
CA GLY A 166 -26.15 -6.61 10.01
C GLY A 166 -26.60 -6.17 11.41
N ASN A 167 -27.77 -5.53 11.49
CA ASN A 167 -28.33 -4.93 12.71
C ASN A 167 -28.52 -5.89 13.92
N TYR A 168 -28.11 -7.15 13.83
CA TYR A 168 -28.28 -8.15 14.86
C TYR A 168 -26.97 -8.44 15.62
N THR A 169 -26.88 -7.93 16.84
CA THR A 169 -25.85 -8.32 17.81
C THR A 169 -26.53 -8.92 19.03
N ALA A 170 -26.10 -10.10 19.48
CA ALA A 170 -26.52 -10.69 20.74
C ALA A 170 -26.40 -9.67 21.87
N ARG A 171 -27.45 -9.54 22.69
CA ARG A 171 -27.57 -8.51 23.73
C ARG A 171 -26.38 -8.61 24.70
N PRO A 172 -25.48 -7.62 24.77
CA PRO A 172 -24.33 -7.68 25.67
C PRO A 172 -24.78 -7.61 27.14
N PRO A 173 -23.99 -8.12 28.09
CA PRO A 173 -24.29 -8.04 29.52
C PRO A 173 -24.56 -6.58 29.94
N PRO A 174 -25.55 -6.32 30.82
CA PRO A 174 -26.00 -4.96 31.16
C PRO A 174 -24.90 -4.07 31.75
N ALA A 175 -23.88 -4.64 32.38
CA ALA A 175 -22.74 -3.91 32.95
C ALA A 175 -21.81 -3.26 31.90
N VAL A 176 -21.71 -3.85 30.70
CA VAL A 176 -20.82 -3.37 29.62
C VAL A 176 -21.60 -2.78 28.43
N ALA A 177 -22.93 -2.89 28.44
CA ALA A 177 -23.78 -2.44 27.34
C ALA A 177 -23.65 -0.94 27.02
N GLY A 178 -23.51 -0.08 28.04
CA GLY A 178 -23.34 1.37 27.84
C GLY A 178 -22.01 1.75 27.19
N VAL A 179 -20.92 1.13 27.63
CA VAL A 179 -19.57 1.36 27.08
C VAL A 179 -19.46 0.76 25.67
N LEU A 180 -19.98 -0.44 25.47
CA LEU A 180 -19.95 -1.12 24.16
C LEU A 180 -20.81 -0.38 23.12
N LYS A 181 -21.95 0.20 23.53
CA LYS A 181 -22.79 1.03 22.64
C LYS A 181 -22.07 2.30 22.22
N LYS A 182 -21.47 3.04 23.17
CA LYS A 182 -20.64 4.23 22.85
C LYS A 182 -19.45 3.86 21.95
N PHE A 183 -18.78 2.76 22.25
CA PHE A 183 -17.64 2.28 21.45
C PHE A 183 -18.06 1.90 20.03
N ARG A 184 -19.23 1.27 19.87
CA ARG A 184 -19.80 0.91 18.55
C ARG A 184 -20.26 2.14 17.75
N GLU A 185 -20.80 3.15 18.43
CA GLU A 185 -21.18 4.43 17.81
C GLU A 185 -19.96 5.26 17.40
N LEU A 186 -18.81 5.08 18.06
CA LEU A 186 -17.56 5.77 17.74
C LEU A 186 -16.71 5.10 16.65
N LYS A 187 -17.03 3.86 16.24
CA LYS A 187 -16.19 3.12 15.26
C LYS A 187 -16.19 3.85 13.92
N PRO A 188 -15.04 4.35 13.44
CA PRO A 188 -14.97 5.00 12.15
C PRO A 188 -15.24 3.98 11.04
N ASP A 189 -15.97 4.45 10.02
CA ASP A 189 -16.15 3.71 8.78
C ASP A 189 -14.82 3.56 8.04
N LEU A 190 -14.69 2.52 7.21
CA LEU A 190 -13.49 2.18 6.45
C LEU A 190 -12.97 3.38 5.63
N LEU A 191 -13.88 4.06 4.94
CA LEU A 191 -13.57 5.23 4.14
C LEU A 191 -13.08 6.40 5.01
N SER A 192 -13.72 6.62 6.18
CA SER A 192 -13.31 7.68 7.11
C SER A 192 -11.92 7.41 7.69
N MET A 193 -11.61 6.13 7.95
CA MET A 193 -10.29 5.72 8.42
C MET A 193 -9.21 5.98 7.37
N TRP A 194 -9.51 5.70 6.09
CA TRP A 194 -8.58 5.96 5.01
C TRP A 194 -8.31 7.47 4.80
N ILE A 195 -9.34 8.31 4.86
CA ILE A 195 -9.20 9.77 4.84
C ILE A 195 -8.32 10.24 6.00
N PHE A 196 -8.58 9.75 7.22
CA PHE A 196 -7.76 10.08 8.38
C PHE A 196 -6.29 9.70 8.15
N GLY A 197 -6.03 8.53 7.57
CA GLY A 197 -4.68 8.10 7.20
C GLY A 197 -4.00 9.10 6.25
N HIS A 198 -4.68 9.53 5.19
CA HIS A 198 -4.13 10.54 4.27
C HIS A 198 -3.85 11.87 4.96
N LEU A 199 -4.79 12.36 5.78
CA LEU A 199 -4.63 13.63 6.49
C LEU A 199 -3.51 13.59 7.53
N MET A 200 -3.36 12.47 8.23
CA MET A 200 -2.30 12.32 9.22
C MET A 200 -0.92 12.23 8.57
N PHE A 201 -0.80 11.51 7.45
CA PHE A 201 0.42 11.50 6.64
C PHE A 201 0.72 12.90 6.08
N ALA A 202 -0.28 13.61 5.56
CA ALA A 202 -0.13 14.97 5.06
C ALA A 202 0.34 15.93 6.17
N GLY A 203 -0.27 15.89 7.35
CA GLY A 203 0.13 16.72 8.49
C GLY A 203 1.56 16.44 8.95
N ALA A 204 1.95 15.17 9.03
CA ALA A 204 3.31 14.78 9.39
C ALA A 204 4.35 15.26 8.37
N MET A 205 4.10 15.05 7.08
CA MET A 205 5.05 15.41 6.02
C MET A 205 5.06 16.90 5.68
N PHE A 206 3.96 17.62 5.95
CA PHE A 206 3.93 19.08 5.88
C PHE A 206 4.89 19.71 6.90
N MET A 207 5.11 19.05 8.04
CA MET A 207 6.07 19.47 9.06
C MET A 207 7.53 19.11 8.72
N ALA A 208 7.79 18.30 7.69
CA ALA A 208 9.12 17.79 7.40
C ALA A 208 10.19 18.88 7.12
N PRO A 209 9.91 19.98 6.40
CA PRO A 209 10.88 21.07 6.20
C PRO A 209 11.26 21.79 7.49
N PHE A 210 10.39 21.74 8.52
CA PHE A 210 10.61 22.38 9.81
C PHE A 210 11.32 21.47 10.80
N ALA A 211 11.73 20.26 10.39
CA ALA A 211 12.37 19.30 11.27
C ALA A 211 13.84 19.66 11.53
N THR A 212 14.10 20.41 12.60
CA THR A 212 15.46 20.85 12.99
C THR A 212 16.09 20.01 14.11
N SER A 213 15.56 18.83 14.39
CA SER A 213 16.14 17.89 15.37
C SER A 213 15.81 16.45 14.98
N PHE A 214 16.75 15.55 15.27
CA PHE A 214 16.60 14.11 15.11
C PHE A 214 15.36 13.57 15.83
N ARG A 215 15.11 14.05 17.05
CA ARG A 215 13.93 13.60 17.83
C ARG A 215 12.64 13.97 17.12
N PHE A 216 12.57 15.20 16.61
CA PHE A 216 11.39 15.69 15.92
C PHE A 216 11.18 14.96 14.58
N ALA A 217 12.24 14.78 13.77
CA ALA A 217 12.16 13.99 12.55
C ALA A 217 11.75 12.53 12.81
N THR A 218 12.29 11.90 13.85
CA THR A 218 11.94 10.53 14.26
C THR A 218 10.46 10.42 14.66
N ILE A 219 9.93 11.40 15.42
CA ILE A 219 8.51 11.43 15.79
C ILE A 219 7.63 11.53 14.54
N LEU A 220 8.00 12.37 13.56
CA LEU A 220 7.26 12.49 12.30
C LEU A 220 7.25 11.18 11.51
N VAL A 221 8.40 10.49 11.41
CA VAL A 221 8.47 9.15 10.78
C VAL A 221 7.59 8.14 11.52
N CYS A 222 7.65 8.11 12.85
CA CYS A 222 6.86 7.21 13.67
C CYS A 222 5.36 7.45 13.52
N LEU A 223 4.94 8.72 13.45
CA LEU A 223 3.55 9.11 13.22
C LEU A 223 3.03 8.59 11.87
N CYS A 224 3.89 8.53 10.85
CA CYS A 224 3.58 7.92 9.55
C CYS A 224 3.41 6.39 9.58
N GLY A 225 3.73 5.70 10.68
CA GLY A 225 3.48 4.26 10.81
C GLY A 225 2.00 3.89 10.80
N VAL A 226 1.16 4.67 11.48
CA VAL A 226 -0.30 4.43 11.51
C VAL A 226 -0.96 4.63 10.13
N PRO A 227 -0.74 5.72 9.37
CA PRO A 227 -1.35 5.88 8.06
C PRO A 227 -0.80 4.86 7.06
N TRP A 228 0.45 4.40 7.22
CA TRP A 228 0.98 3.29 6.43
C TRP A 228 0.17 2.02 6.65
N THR A 229 -0.10 1.66 7.91
CA THR A 229 -0.92 0.48 8.20
C THR A 229 -2.30 0.56 7.58
N ILE A 230 -2.96 1.71 7.62
CA ILE A 230 -4.27 1.91 6.98
C ILE A 230 -4.15 1.75 5.45
N ALA A 231 -3.14 2.36 4.84
CA ALA A 231 -2.92 2.31 3.39
C ALA A 231 -2.63 0.91 2.85
N MET A 232 -2.13 -0.02 3.68
CA MET A 232 -1.84 -1.40 3.28
C MET A 232 -3.09 -2.25 3.00
N TRP A 233 -4.23 -1.94 3.62
CA TRP A 233 -5.43 -2.79 3.51
C TRP A 233 -6.69 -2.01 3.13
N ALA A 234 -6.80 -0.72 3.43
CA ALA A 234 -8.01 0.05 3.11
C ALA A 234 -8.34 0.09 1.60
N PRO A 235 -7.39 0.33 0.68
CA PRO A 235 -7.69 0.39 -0.75
C PRO A 235 -8.12 -0.96 -1.33
N THR A 236 -7.44 -2.04 -0.94
CA THR A 236 -7.74 -3.40 -1.41
C THR A 236 -9.05 -3.92 -0.81
N ALA A 237 -9.36 -3.56 0.43
CA ALA A 237 -10.64 -3.86 1.05
C ALA A 237 -11.80 -3.10 0.39
N LEU A 238 -11.65 -1.78 0.17
CA LEU A 238 -12.67 -0.98 -0.53
C LEU A 238 -12.91 -1.48 -1.94
N LEU A 239 -11.84 -1.79 -2.69
CA LEU A 239 -11.97 -2.36 -4.02
C LEU A 239 -12.68 -3.72 -3.97
N GLY A 240 -12.34 -4.58 -3.00
CA GLY A 240 -12.99 -5.88 -2.81
C GLY A 240 -14.50 -5.78 -2.57
N ILE A 241 -14.95 -4.79 -1.78
CA ILE A 241 -16.38 -4.53 -1.55
C ILE A 241 -17.07 -4.13 -2.85
N GLU A 242 -16.47 -3.23 -3.63
CA GLU A 242 -17.05 -2.77 -4.90
C GLU A 242 -17.09 -3.89 -5.94
N VAL A 243 -16.03 -4.70 -6.04
CA VAL A 243 -15.99 -5.86 -6.94
C VAL A 243 -17.05 -6.89 -6.56
N ASN A 244 -17.17 -7.22 -5.27
CA ASN A 244 -18.20 -8.15 -4.80
C ASN A 244 -19.62 -7.61 -5.07
N THR A 245 -19.81 -6.30 -4.89
CA THR A 245 -21.08 -5.63 -5.20
C THR A 245 -21.41 -5.73 -6.68
N LEU A 246 -20.45 -5.49 -7.58
CA LEU A 246 -20.66 -5.62 -9.03
C LEU A 246 -20.94 -7.07 -9.44
N SER A 247 -20.24 -8.03 -8.85
CA SER A 247 -20.48 -9.46 -9.08
C SER A 247 -21.87 -9.90 -8.64
N SER A 248 -22.35 -9.43 -7.48
CA SER A 248 -23.70 -9.75 -7.00
C SER A 248 -24.81 -9.15 -7.89
N HIS A 249 -24.62 -7.94 -8.41
CA HIS A 249 -25.57 -7.32 -9.35
C HIS A 249 -25.61 -8.05 -10.70
N SER A 250 -24.50 -8.61 -11.15
CA SER A 250 -24.45 -9.43 -12.38
C SER A 250 -25.26 -10.73 -12.23
N HIS A 251 -25.26 -11.36 -11.04
CA HIS A 251 -26.02 -12.58 -10.78
C HIS A 251 -27.50 -12.35 -10.39
N ASN A 252 -27.88 -11.13 -9.98
CA ASN A 252 -29.25 -10.82 -9.54
C ASN A 252 -30.27 -10.64 -10.70
N TYR A 253 -29.85 -10.71 -11.97
CA TYR A 253 -30.79 -10.82 -13.11
C TYR A 253 -31.42 -12.21 -13.26
N ARG A 254 -31.14 -13.15 -12.35
CA ARG A 254 -31.87 -14.43 -12.25
C ARG A 254 -32.65 -14.54 -10.94
N ARG A 255 -33.30 -13.46 -10.50
CA ARG A 255 -34.38 -13.56 -9.53
C ARG A 255 -35.57 -14.24 -10.23
N LEU A 256 -35.67 -15.55 -10.05
CA LEU A 256 -36.89 -16.32 -10.28
C LEU A 256 -37.99 -15.77 -9.36
N SER A 257 -38.74 -14.80 -9.83
CA SER A 257 -40.00 -14.40 -9.20
C SER A 257 -40.87 -13.68 -10.21
N ASN A 258 -41.48 -14.43 -11.13
CA ASN A 258 -42.92 -14.34 -11.36
C ASN A 258 -43.44 -15.62 -12.05
N ASP A 259 -44.66 -15.98 -11.70
CA ASP A 259 -45.47 -17.14 -12.07
C ASP A 259 -45.43 -17.61 -13.54
N GLY A 260 -45.71 -18.91 -13.71
CA GLY A 260 -46.52 -19.40 -14.82
C GLY A 260 -45.78 -19.95 -16.03
N ASP A 261 -45.98 -21.25 -16.24
CA ASP A 261 -45.89 -21.98 -17.50
C ASP A 261 -44.52 -22.50 -17.97
N ILE A 262 -44.45 -23.84 -17.93
CA ILE A 262 -43.47 -24.69 -18.61
C ILE A 262 -43.75 -24.60 -20.10
N GLU A 263 -42.89 -23.93 -20.87
CA GLU A 263 -42.79 -24.15 -22.32
C GLU A 263 -41.34 -24.36 -22.77
N LEU A 264 -41.13 -25.47 -23.49
CA LEU A 264 -39.92 -25.84 -24.23
C LEU A 264 -40.06 -25.37 -25.71
N PRO A 265 -38.95 -25.31 -26.47
CA PRO A 265 -38.44 -24.11 -27.11
C PRO A 265 -39.02 -23.86 -28.51
N ASN A 266 -39.19 -22.59 -28.88
CA ASN A 266 -39.45 -22.22 -30.27
C ASN A 266 -38.18 -21.64 -30.92
N MET A 267 -37.61 -22.41 -31.85
CA MET A 267 -36.60 -21.95 -32.81
C MET A 267 -37.29 -21.05 -33.85
N ALA A 268 -37.18 -19.73 -33.72
CA ALA A 268 -37.45 -18.82 -34.85
C ALA A 268 -36.70 -17.50 -34.64
N GLY A 269 -35.94 -17.12 -35.66
CA GLY A 269 -34.98 -16.04 -35.61
C GLY A 269 -35.56 -14.67 -35.30
N THR A 270 -34.80 -13.92 -34.51
CA THR A 270 -34.76 -12.45 -34.60
C THR A 270 -33.35 -12.03 -34.23
N SER A 271 -32.59 -11.68 -35.26
CA SER A 271 -31.29 -11.02 -35.19
C SER A 271 -31.48 -9.64 -34.54
N GLY A 272 -31.38 -9.60 -33.21
CA GLY A 272 -31.39 -8.38 -32.40
C GLY A 272 -29.97 -8.03 -31.97
N LEU A 273 -29.50 -6.88 -32.44
CA LEU A 273 -28.20 -6.27 -32.19
C LEU A 273 -27.98 -5.92 -30.70
N LEU A 274 -27.60 -6.91 -29.90
CA LEU A 274 -26.94 -6.67 -28.62
C LEU A 274 -25.54 -7.24 -28.70
N GLU A 275 -24.58 -6.32 -28.83
CA GLU A 275 -23.14 -6.58 -28.75
C GLU A 275 -22.82 -7.54 -27.60
N ASP A 276 -22.13 -8.62 -27.96
CA ASP A 276 -21.45 -9.56 -27.07
C ASP A 276 -20.62 -8.79 -26.03
N ALA A 277 -21.20 -8.53 -24.85
CA ALA A 277 -20.39 -8.36 -23.65
C ALA A 277 -19.93 -9.77 -23.27
N PRO A 278 -18.63 -10.11 -23.37
CA PRO A 278 -18.18 -11.43 -22.97
C PRO A 278 -18.52 -11.60 -21.49
N GLU A 279 -19.30 -12.64 -21.17
CA GLU A 279 -19.50 -13.10 -19.78
C GLU A 279 -18.12 -13.52 -19.22
N SER A 280 -17.32 -12.55 -18.80
CA SER A 280 -16.10 -12.81 -18.06
C SER A 280 -16.51 -13.37 -16.71
N SER A 281 -15.95 -14.53 -16.33
CA SER A 281 -16.15 -15.07 -14.99
C SER A 281 -15.86 -13.99 -13.94
N SER A 282 -16.65 -13.95 -12.86
CA SER A 282 -16.45 -12.96 -11.77
C SER A 282 -14.99 -12.93 -11.26
N GLY A 283 -14.28 -14.05 -11.33
CA GLY A 283 -12.86 -14.13 -10.97
C GLY A 283 -11.94 -13.39 -11.94
N GLU A 284 -12.17 -13.50 -13.25
CA GLU A 284 -11.41 -12.78 -14.27
C GLU A 284 -11.60 -11.27 -14.15
N LEU A 285 -12.84 -10.81 -13.97
CA LEU A 285 -13.15 -9.40 -13.81
C LEU A 285 -12.54 -8.81 -12.52
N SER A 286 -12.61 -9.56 -11.41
CA SER A 286 -11.92 -9.20 -10.16
C SER A 286 -10.42 -9.04 -10.39
N GLY A 287 -9.78 -10.01 -11.04
CA GLY A 287 -8.35 -9.95 -11.38
C GLY A 287 -7.98 -8.73 -12.21
N ILE A 288 -8.82 -8.33 -13.18
CA ILE A 288 -8.62 -7.11 -13.98
C ILE A 288 -8.66 -5.86 -13.10
N TYR A 289 -9.65 -5.72 -12.20
CA TYR A 289 -9.75 -4.55 -11.33
C TYR A 289 -8.57 -4.44 -10.34
N PHE A 290 -8.13 -5.55 -9.74
CA PHE A 290 -6.93 -5.56 -8.91
C PHE A 290 -5.66 -5.27 -9.72
N GLY A 291 -5.57 -5.76 -10.96
CA GLY A 291 -4.49 -5.41 -11.89
C GLY A 291 -4.45 -3.92 -12.20
N ILE A 292 -5.61 -3.28 -12.43
CA ILE A 292 -5.71 -1.83 -12.63
C ILE A 292 -5.26 -1.06 -11.37
N LEU A 293 -5.67 -1.49 -10.17
CA LEU A 293 -5.22 -0.86 -8.92
C LEU A 293 -3.69 -0.87 -8.80
N ASN A 294 -3.04 -1.96 -9.22
CA ASN A 294 -1.57 -2.05 -9.26
C ASN A 294 -0.97 -1.09 -10.29
N ILE A 295 -1.57 -0.92 -11.47
CA ILE A 295 -1.13 0.10 -12.44
C ILE A 295 -1.19 1.51 -11.81
N TYR A 296 -2.29 1.83 -11.12
CA TYR A 296 -2.48 3.10 -10.39
C TYR A 296 -1.59 3.22 -9.15
N THR A 297 -0.90 2.16 -8.75
CA THR A 297 0.12 2.16 -7.71
C THR A 297 1.53 2.36 -8.28
N THR A 298 1.83 1.72 -9.41
CA THR A 298 3.17 1.74 -10.02
C THR A 298 3.44 3.01 -10.82
N ILE A 299 2.48 3.53 -11.61
CA ILE A 299 2.69 4.77 -12.39
C ILE A 299 3.11 5.96 -11.50
N PRO A 300 2.47 6.19 -10.34
CA PRO A 300 2.93 7.19 -9.38
C PRO A 300 4.39 7.09 -8.95
N GLN A 301 4.97 5.89 -8.89
CA GLN A 301 6.35 5.71 -8.44
C GLN A 301 7.32 6.35 -9.43
N PHE A 302 7.07 6.19 -10.74
CA PHE A 302 7.85 6.87 -11.78
C PHE A 302 7.70 8.39 -11.69
N LEU A 303 6.48 8.89 -11.46
CA LEU A 303 6.23 10.31 -11.31
C LEU A 303 6.89 10.87 -10.04
N GLY A 304 6.81 10.15 -8.92
CA GLY A 304 7.49 10.49 -7.67
C GLY A 304 9.02 10.51 -7.82
N THR A 305 9.56 9.59 -8.62
CA THR A 305 11.00 9.56 -8.95
C THR A 305 11.39 10.77 -9.78
N LEU A 306 10.59 11.14 -10.79
CA LEU A 306 10.82 12.31 -11.62
C LEU A 306 10.74 13.62 -10.80
N ILE A 307 9.74 13.74 -9.92
CA ILE A 307 9.61 14.88 -9.00
C ILE A 307 10.85 14.97 -8.10
N ALA A 308 11.26 13.85 -7.49
CA ALA A 308 12.47 13.83 -6.66
C ALA A 308 13.71 14.25 -7.46
N ALA A 309 13.88 13.72 -8.67
CA ALA A 309 15.00 14.08 -9.55
C ALA A 309 15.04 15.58 -9.86
N VAL A 310 13.90 16.20 -10.14
CA VAL A 310 13.79 17.66 -10.37
C VAL A 310 14.15 18.43 -9.09
N VAL A 311 13.64 18.01 -7.93
CA VAL A 311 13.93 18.67 -6.65
C VAL A 311 15.42 18.61 -6.31
N PHE A 312 16.05 17.43 -6.46
CA PHE A 312 17.48 17.27 -6.25
C PHE A 312 18.32 18.06 -7.26
N ALA A 313 17.91 18.11 -8.53
CA ALA A 313 18.61 18.90 -9.55
C ALA A 313 18.59 20.41 -9.25
N VAL A 314 17.50 20.92 -8.66
CA VAL A 314 17.35 22.34 -8.31
C VAL A 314 18.03 22.69 -6.99
N LEU A 315 17.87 21.86 -5.96
CA LEU A 315 18.35 22.16 -4.60
C LEU A 315 19.78 21.68 -4.33
N GLU A 316 20.26 20.68 -5.07
CA GLU A 316 21.60 20.11 -4.93
C GLU A 316 22.31 19.94 -6.30
N PRO A 317 22.45 21.01 -7.10
CA PRO A 317 23.07 20.93 -8.42
C PRO A 317 24.53 20.48 -8.32
N GLY A 318 24.91 19.45 -9.09
CA GLY A 318 26.29 18.99 -9.24
C GLY A 318 26.77 17.90 -8.26
N LYS A 319 25.90 17.38 -7.38
CA LYS A 319 26.22 16.23 -6.52
C LYS A 319 25.63 14.93 -7.07
N SER A 320 26.23 14.36 -8.11
CA SER A 320 25.98 12.95 -8.40
C SER A 320 26.48 12.12 -7.21
N ARG A 321 25.61 11.38 -6.53
CA ARG A 321 25.95 10.50 -5.38
C ARG A 321 27.07 9.49 -5.68
N GLU A 322 27.42 9.28 -6.95
CA GLU A 322 28.52 8.42 -7.40
C GLU A 322 29.83 9.16 -7.74
N LEU A 323 29.82 10.49 -7.88
CA LEU A 323 31.01 11.29 -8.25
C LEU A 323 31.50 12.21 -7.12
N ALA A 324 30.72 12.38 -6.05
CA ALA A 324 31.26 12.91 -4.81
C ALA A 324 32.17 11.83 -4.22
N GLY A 325 33.48 11.99 -4.37
CA GLY A 325 34.46 11.25 -3.56
C GLY A 325 34.13 11.38 -2.07
N GLU A 326 34.78 10.58 -1.23
CA GLU A 326 34.55 10.39 0.21
C GLU A 326 34.52 11.68 1.09
N GLU A 327 34.52 12.88 0.52
CA GLU A 327 34.61 14.17 1.18
C GLU A 327 33.46 15.08 0.76
N GLY A 328 32.38 15.07 1.56
CA GLY A 328 31.33 16.06 1.38
C GLY A 328 30.17 15.85 2.32
N ALA A 329 30.34 16.19 3.59
CA ALA A 329 29.21 16.38 4.50
C ALA A 329 28.11 17.21 3.79
N PRO A 330 26.82 16.85 3.92
CA PRO A 330 25.75 17.63 3.32
C PRO A 330 25.89 19.09 3.75
N ARG A 331 25.74 20.03 2.81
CA ARG A 331 25.83 21.46 3.12
C ARG A 331 24.79 21.76 4.19
N THR A 332 25.22 22.37 5.28
CA THR A 332 24.33 22.83 6.36
C THR A 332 23.57 24.10 5.96
N ASP A 333 23.88 24.69 4.82
CA ASP A 333 23.27 25.92 4.30
C ASP A 333 22.33 25.60 3.12
N GLY A 334 21.03 25.79 3.32
CA GLY A 334 19.95 25.60 2.33
C GLY A 334 18.93 24.50 2.68
N PRO A 335 17.65 24.60 2.33
CA PRO A 335 16.62 23.64 2.75
C PRO A 335 16.97 22.20 2.36
N ASN A 336 16.68 21.23 3.25
CA ASN A 336 16.92 19.81 2.96
C ASN A 336 16.06 19.35 1.77
N ALA A 337 16.69 18.89 0.68
CA ALA A 337 15.99 18.50 -0.54
C ALA A 337 15.00 17.35 -0.32
N ILE A 338 15.35 16.39 0.52
CA ILE A 338 14.44 15.30 0.90
C ILE A 338 13.23 15.85 1.64
N ALA A 339 13.42 16.78 2.58
CA ALA A 339 12.31 17.40 3.31
C ALA A 339 11.33 18.12 2.37
N ILE A 340 11.82 18.74 1.30
CA ILE A 340 10.98 19.34 0.25
C ILE A 340 10.23 18.28 -0.56
N CYS A 341 10.87 17.16 -0.92
CA CYS A 341 10.18 16.03 -1.55
C CYS A 341 9.05 15.47 -0.67
N LEU A 342 9.29 15.33 0.65
CA LEU A 342 8.28 14.91 1.61
C LEU A 342 7.12 15.91 1.69
N PHE A 343 7.43 17.21 1.69
CA PHE A 343 6.43 18.28 1.69
C PHE A 343 5.55 18.28 0.44
N ILE A 344 6.13 18.09 -0.75
CA ILE A 344 5.35 17.93 -2.00
C ILE A 344 4.43 16.70 -1.86
N GLY A 345 4.95 15.62 -1.28
CA GLY A 345 4.17 14.43 -0.98
C GLY A 345 2.99 14.68 -0.03
N ALA A 346 3.12 15.61 0.91
CA ALA A 346 2.01 16.05 1.77
C ALA A 346 0.88 16.68 0.94
N GLY A 347 1.21 17.52 -0.03
CA GLY A 347 0.25 18.11 -0.97
C GLY A 347 -0.51 17.03 -1.76
N CYS A 348 0.20 16.03 -2.28
CA CYS A 348 -0.42 14.90 -2.98
C CYS A 348 -1.33 14.08 -2.06
N ALA A 349 -0.97 13.90 -0.79
CA ALA A 349 -1.81 13.21 0.19
C ALA A 349 -3.09 13.99 0.54
N VAL A 350 -3.06 15.33 0.54
CA VAL A 350 -4.28 16.14 0.66
C VAL A 350 -5.20 15.91 -0.54
N VAL A 351 -4.66 15.89 -1.76
CA VAL A 351 -5.44 15.58 -2.97
C VAL A 351 -6.03 14.16 -2.89
N ALA A 352 -5.26 13.18 -2.39
CA ALA A 352 -5.75 11.82 -2.15
C ALA A 352 -6.91 11.79 -1.14
N SER A 353 -6.85 12.58 -0.08
CA SER A 353 -7.93 12.70 0.91
C SER A 353 -9.22 13.26 0.30
N ILE A 354 -9.11 14.24 -0.60
CA ILE A 354 -10.25 14.83 -1.31
C ILE A 354 -10.85 13.83 -2.30
N ALA A 355 -9.99 13.13 -3.06
CA ALA A 355 -10.42 12.06 -3.97
C ALA A 355 -11.14 10.92 -3.21
N THR A 356 -10.63 10.55 -2.03
CA THR A 356 -11.26 9.57 -1.15
C THR A 356 -12.59 10.07 -0.60
N ARG A 357 -12.68 11.34 -0.19
CA ARG A 357 -13.93 11.93 0.29
C ARG A 357 -15.02 11.94 -0.77
N LYS A 358 -14.65 12.09 -2.04
CA LYS A 358 -15.59 12.00 -3.17
C LYS A 358 -16.28 10.64 -3.26
N LEU A 359 -15.61 9.55 -2.86
CA LEU A 359 -16.18 8.20 -2.82
C LEU A 359 -17.37 8.10 -1.85
N ARG A 360 -17.43 8.94 -0.80
CA ARG A 360 -18.56 8.97 0.14
C ARG A 360 -19.84 9.53 -0.49
N ASN A 361 -19.70 10.36 -1.51
CA ASN A 361 -20.80 11.06 -2.17
C ASN A 361 -21.25 10.39 -3.47
N LEU A 362 -20.54 9.34 -3.89
CA LEU A 362 -20.92 8.39 -4.94
C LEU A 362 -21.57 7.18 -4.28
#